data_AF-A0A3C0G1C0-F1
#
_entry.id   AF-A0A3C0G1C0-F1
#
_cell.length_a   1.000
_cell.length_b   1.000
_cell.length_c   1.000
_cell.angle_alpha   90.00
_cell.angle_beta   90.00
_cell.angle_gamma   90.00
#
_symmetry.space_group_name_H-M   'P 1'
#
loop_
_entity.id
_entity.type
_entity.pdbx_description
1 polymer ?
#
loop_
_entity_poly.entity_id
_entity_poly.type
_entity_poly.pdbx_seq_one_letter_code
_entity_poly.pdbx_strand_id
1 'polypeptide(L)'
;MKKFLKIFYRIWKSLVSVLGYILAISIIAVLCIVFIWYPIKVSIYKPENPTHLNQKISYLKEVSSQHIPDSLKPNVVIIMFDDLGHGDLSSYGNKLIQTPNIDSVASKGVKFTNFYSSSPVCTPSRAGMLTGRLPIRTLAGNVYFQTGSTFANVQKVMGNKNELPQDEILLPEVFKAAGYTTGMMGKWHLGDINGHLPNDFGFDHFFGVHYSNDMLPLHVYRNENIEIEDKTEMSDGSKLHTDHQDDIKTPGLDQSNLTH
;
A
#
# COMPACT_ATOMS: atom_id res chain seq x y z
N MET A 1 -43.43 -60.30 2.10
CA MET A 1 -43.42 -58.85 2.47
C MET A 1 -42.25 -58.43 3.37
N LYS A 2 -42.08 -58.95 4.60
CA LYS A 2 -41.03 -58.48 5.55
C LYS A 2 -39.57 -58.61 5.05
N LYS A 3 -39.22 -59.68 4.33
CA LYS A 3 -37.86 -59.85 3.74
C LYS A 3 -37.55 -58.82 2.65
N PHE A 4 -38.52 -58.50 1.81
CA PHE A 4 -38.37 -57.52 0.73
C PHE A 4 -38.17 -56.11 1.28
N LEU A 5 -38.95 -55.73 2.29
CA LEU A 5 -38.80 -54.45 3.00
C LEU A 5 -37.41 -54.31 3.65
N LYS A 6 -36.88 -55.40 4.21
CA LYS A 6 -35.55 -55.41 4.86
C LYS A 6 -34.40 -55.29 3.84
N ILE A 7 -34.55 -55.87 2.65
CA ILE A 7 -33.60 -55.73 1.54
C ILE A 7 -33.67 -54.32 0.97
N PHE A 8 -34.86 -53.80 0.70
CA PHE A 8 -35.07 -52.43 0.23
C PHE A 8 -34.49 -51.41 1.21
N TYR A 9 -34.73 -51.56 2.52
CA TYR A 9 -34.16 -50.68 3.54
C TYR A 9 -32.62 -50.76 3.59
N ARG A 10 -32.01 -51.94 3.41
CA ARG A 10 -30.55 -52.07 3.32
C ARG A 10 -29.97 -51.38 2.09
N ILE A 11 -30.61 -51.53 0.93
CA ILE A 11 -30.20 -50.88 -0.32
C ILE A 11 -30.36 -49.36 -0.20
N TRP A 12 -31.50 -48.90 0.32
CA TRP A 12 -31.78 -47.48 0.55
C TRP A 12 -30.78 -46.84 1.52
N LYS A 13 -30.50 -47.49 2.66
CA LYS A 13 -29.50 -47.02 3.62
C LYS A 13 -28.09 -46.95 3.01
N SER A 14 -27.73 -47.93 2.18
CA SER A 14 -26.47 -47.94 1.44
C SER A 14 -26.40 -46.78 0.44
N LEU A 15 -27.46 -46.54 -0.34
CA LEU A 15 -27.53 -45.44 -1.31
C LEU A 15 -27.41 -44.08 -0.62
N VAL A 16 -28.15 -43.86 0.47
CA VAL A 16 -28.09 -42.61 1.25
C VAL A 16 -26.69 -42.39 1.82
N SER A 17 -26.02 -43.45 2.30
CA SER A 17 -24.63 -43.32 2.78
C SER A 17 -23.65 -42.96 1.67
N VAL A 18 -23.77 -43.57 0.49
CA VAL A 18 -22.91 -43.28 -0.68
C VAL A 18 -23.13 -41.84 -1.16
N LEU A 19 -24.38 -41.38 -1.25
CA LEU A 19 -24.73 -40.00 -1.58
C LEU A 19 -24.15 -39.00 -0.54
N GLY A 20 -24.23 -39.34 0.75
CA GLY A 20 -23.63 -38.56 1.83
C GLY A 20 -22.11 -38.43 1.71
N TYR A 21 -21.41 -39.53 1.38
CA TYR A 21 -19.97 -39.51 1.13
C TYR A 21 -19.60 -38.69 -0.10
N ILE A 22 -20.36 -38.80 -1.20
CA ILE A 22 -20.13 -38.00 -2.42
C ILE A 22 -20.30 -36.51 -2.11
N LEU A 23 -21.33 -36.13 -1.37
CA LEU A 23 -21.54 -34.73 -0.95
C LEU A 23 -20.40 -34.23 -0.06
N ALA A 24 -19.98 -35.01 0.94
CA ALA A 24 -18.88 -34.65 1.83
C ALA A 24 -17.54 -34.49 1.08
N ILE A 25 -17.22 -35.41 0.16
CA ILE A 25 -16.02 -35.33 -0.68
C ILE A 25 -16.08 -34.10 -1.60
N SER A 26 -17.25 -33.79 -2.15
CA SER A 26 -17.45 -32.61 -3.02
C SER A 26 -17.25 -31.30 -2.25
N ILE A 27 -17.77 -31.21 -1.01
CA ILE A 27 -17.55 -30.07 -0.12
C ILE A 27 -16.06 -29.94 0.22
N ILE A 28 -15.39 -31.04 0.59
CA ILE A 28 -13.95 -31.04 0.88
C ILE A 28 -13.15 -30.61 -0.35
N ALA A 29 -13.49 -31.09 -1.55
CA ALA A 29 -12.81 -30.70 -2.79
C ALA A 29 -12.98 -29.20 -3.08
N VAL A 30 -14.19 -28.65 -2.90
CA VAL A 30 -14.44 -27.21 -3.04
C VAL A 30 -13.65 -26.42 -2.00
N LEU A 31 -13.63 -26.87 -0.74
CA LEU A 31 -12.81 -26.25 0.30
C LEU A 31 -11.31 -26.33 -0.04
N CYS A 32 -10.80 -27.44 -0.56
CA CYS A 32 -9.42 -27.54 -1.03
C CYS A 32 -9.14 -26.59 -2.20
N ILE A 33 -10.05 -26.44 -3.16
CA ILE A 33 -9.86 -25.49 -4.27
C ILE A 33 -9.84 -24.05 -3.76
N VAL A 34 -10.76 -23.69 -2.87
CA VAL A 34 -10.89 -22.32 -2.34
C VAL A 34 -9.77 -21.98 -1.36
N PHE A 35 -9.39 -22.90 -0.48
CA PHE A 35 -8.45 -22.64 0.61
C PHE A 35 -7.02 -23.12 0.33
N ILE A 36 -6.80 -23.93 -0.70
CA ILE A 36 -5.44 -24.40 -1.08
C ILE A 36 -5.08 -23.88 -2.47
N TRP A 37 -5.90 -24.13 -3.49
CA TRP A 37 -5.54 -23.79 -4.87
C TRP A 37 -5.58 -22.28 -5.17
N TYR A 38 -6.61 -21.58 -4.69
CA TYR A 38 -6.73 -20.14 -4.89
C TYR A 38 -5.59 -19.34 -4.21
N PRO A 39 -5.20 -19.60 -2.94
CA PRO A 39 -4.05 -18.94 -2.32
C PRO A 39 -2.72 -19.28 -3.00
N ILE A 40 -2.53 -20.49 -3.51
CA ILE A 40 -1.35 -20.87 -4.30
C ILE A 40 -1.29 -20.03 -5.60
N LYS A 41 -2.40 -19.94 -6.34
CA LYS A 41 -2.46 -19.14 -7.57
C LYS A 41 -2.20 -17.66 -7.30
N VAL A 42 -2.76 -17.12 -6.23
CA VAL A 42 -2.54 -15.72 -5.82
C VAL A 42 -1.09 -15.50 -5.37
N SER A 43 -0.51 -16.43 -4.61
CA SER A 43 0.88 -16.34 -4.12
C SER A 43 1.92 -16.48 -5.24
N ILE A 44 1.58 -17.10 -6.37
CA ILE A 44 2.44 -17.25 -7.54
C ILE A 44 2.23 -16.13 -8.56
N TYR A 45 1.20 -15.30 -8.41
CA TYR A 45 0.93 -14.20 -9.35
C TYR A 45 1.96 -13.06 -9.19
N LYS A 46 3.04 -13.15 -9.94
CA LYS A 46 3.98 -12.06 -10.18
C LYS A 46 3.29 -10.99 -11.04
N PRO A 47 3.12 -9.76 -10.53
CA PRO A 47 2.40 -8.70 -11.22
C PRO A 47 3.18 -8.09 -12.39
N GLU A 48 4.48 -8.38 -12.51
CA GLU A 48 5.31 -7.88 -13.60
C GLU A 48 4.85 -8.47 -14.94
N ASN A 49 4.13 -7.67 -15.72
CA ASN A 49 3.95 -7.96 -17.13
C ASN A 49 5.28 -7.63 -17.84
N PRO A 50 6.02 -8.62 -18.37
CA PRO A 50 7.34 -8.36 -18.96
C PRO A 50 7.28 -7.33 -20.09
N THR A 51 6.14 -7.26 -20.79
CA THR A 51 5.90 -6.27 -21.83
C THR A 51 5.85 -4.85 -21.25
N HIS A 52 5.11 -4.64 -20.16
CA HIS A 52 5.01 -3.32 -19.53
C HIS A 52 6.33 -2.88 -18.92
N LEU A 53 7.05 -3.80 -18.27
CA LEU A 53 8.36 -3.50 -17.71
C LEU A 53 9.35 -3.06 -18.81
N ASN A 54 9.36 -3.77 -19.95
CA ASN A 54 10.16 -3.38 -21.11
C ASN A 54 9.73 -2.02 -21.70
N GLN A 55 8.43 -1.72 -21.72
CA GLN A 55 7.91 -0.41 -22.14
C GLN A 55 8.36 0.71 -21.20
N LYS A 56 8.27 0.50 -19.89
CA LYS A 56 8.79 1.41 -18.85
C LYS A 56 10.29 1.68 -19.06
N ILE A 57 11.11 0.64 -19.20
CA ILE A 57 12.54 0.79 -19.45
C ILE A 57 12.81 1.58 -20.73
N SER A 58 12.08 1.28 -21.81
CA SER A 58 12.22 1.97 -23.09
C SER A 58 11.85 3.45 -22.98
N TYR A 59 10.75 3.76 -22.29
CA TYR A 59 10.29 5.13 -22.04
C TYR A 59 11.30 5.94 -21.22
N LEU A 60 11.80 5.40 -20.10
CA LEU A 60 12.77 6.09 -19.26
C LEU A 60 14.10 6.32 -20.00
N LYS A 61 14.51 5.38 -20.86
CA LYS A 61 15.67 5.55 -21.73
C LYS A 61 15.46 6.67 -22.75
N GLU A 62 14.28 6.79 -23.33
CA GLU A 62 13.93 7.89 -24.24
C GLU A 62 13.99 9.24 -23.52
N VAL A 63 13.39 9.36 -22.33
CA VAL A 63 13.46 10.57 -21.51
C VAL A 63 14.91 10.94 -21.19
N SER A 64 15.73 9.96 -20.81
CA SER A 64 17.15 10.18 -20.51
C SER A 64 17.97 10.61 -21.72
N SER A 65 17.57 10.24 -22.94
CA SER A 65 18.23 10.70 -24.16
C SER A 65 17.95 12.18 -24.48
N GLN A 66 16.91 12.77 -23.89
CA GLN A 66 16.58 14.18 -24.05
C GLN A 66 17.48 15.02 -23.13
N HIS A 67 18.42 15.77 -23.72
CA HIS A 67 19.28 16.67 -22.96
C HIS A 67 18.52 17.96 -22.63
N ILE A 68 18.12 18.12 -21.37
CA ILE A 68 17.60 19.39 -20.85
C ILE A 68 18.76 20.11 -20.16
N PRO A 69 19.17 21.31 -20.63
CA PRO A 69 20.19 22.12 -19.97
C PRO A 69 19.84 22.38 -18.50
N ASP A 70 20.83 22.30 -17.61
CA ASP A 70 20.61 22.51 -16.17
C ASP A 70 20.03 23.89 -15.84
N SER A 71 20.37 24.91 -16.63
CA SER A 71 19.82 26.27 -16.50
C SER A 71 18.31 26.36 -16.77
N LEU A 72 17.71 25.34 -17.38
CA LEU A 72 16.28 25.29 -17.72
C LEU A 72 15.48 24.36 -16.79
N LYS A 73 16.15 23.65 -15.86
CA LYS A 73 15.51 22.71 -14.94
C LYS A 73 15.17 23.42 -13.61
N PRO A 74 13.88 23.68 -13.31
CA PRO A 74 13.51 24.24 -12.01
C PRO A 74 13.64 23.19 -10.91
N ASN A 75 13.99 23.60 -9.69
CA ASN A 75 13.87 22.69 -8.54
C ASN A 75 12.39 22.43 -8.24
N VAL A 76 12.01 21.16 -8.12
CA VAL A 76 10.64 20.75 -7.83
C VAL A 76 10.57 20.20 -6.42
N VAL A 77 9.74 20.82 -5.58
CA VAL A 77 9.47 20.39 -4.20
C VAL A 77 7.98 20.10 -4.07
N ILE A 78 7.64 18.87 -3.70
CA ILE A 78 6.26 18.44 -3.47
C ILE A 78 6.09 18.17 -1.98
N ILE A 79 5.15 18.89 -1.36
CA ILE A 79 4.77 18.69 0.04
C ILE A 79 3.40 18.02 0.03
N MET A 80 3.35 16.77 0.46
CA MET A 80 2.11 16.00 0.61
C MET A 80 1.82 15.83 2.10
N PHE A 81 0.73 16.43 2.57
CA PHE A 81 0.25 16.26 3.94
C PHE A 81 -0.49 14.92 4.09
N ASP A 82 -0.43 14.34 5.28
CA ASP A 82 -1.23 13.17 5.67
C ASP A 82 -2.41 13.68 6.50
N ASP A 83 -3.62 13.24 6.17
CA ASP A 83 -4.88 13.56 6.88
C ASP A 83 -5.20 15.05 7.09
N LEU A 84 -4.73 15.93 6.21
CA LEU A 84 -5.08 17.35 6.21
C LEU A 84 -6.41 17.61 5.50
N GLY A 85 -7.39 18.10 6.26
CA GLY A 85 -8.70 18.52 5.75
C GLY A 85 -8.68 19.89 5.08
N HIS A 86 -9.66 20.13 4.19
CA HIS A 86 -9.82 21.40 3.48
C HIS A 86 -9.96 22.61 4.43
N GLY A 87 -10.59 22.39 5.59
CA GLY A 87 -10.85 23.44 6.59
C GLY A 87 -9.73 23.65 7.60
N ASP A 88 -8.60 22.95 7.50
CA ASP A 88 -7.57 22.98 8.55
C ASP A 88 -6.66 24.21 8.47
N LEU A 89 -6.46 24.75 7.28
CA LEU A 89 -5.56 25.89 7.05
C LEU A 89 -6.26 27.23 7.29
N SER A 90 -5.57 28.19 7.92
CA SER A 90 -6.12 29.55 8.11
C SER A 90 -6.38 30.26 6.78
N SER A 91 -5.55 30.03 5.76
CA SER A 91 -5.79 30.50 4.38
C SER A 91 -7.04 29.93 3.69
N TYR A 92 -7.66 28.89 4.25
CA TYR A 92 -8.94 28.31 3.84
C TYR A 92 -10.09 28.61 4.81
N GLY A 93 -9.86 29.49 5.80
CA GLY A 93 -10.90 30.00 6.69
C GLY A 93 -10.89 29.44 8.10
N ASN A 94 -9.91 28.60 8.47
CA ASN A 94 -9.74 28.17 9.85
C ASN A 94 -9.43 29.37 10.75
N LYS A 95 -10.19 29.53 11.84
CA LYS A 95 -10.00 30.61 12.83
C LYS A 95 -9.19 30.18 14.05
N LEU A 96 -9.02 28.88 14.26
CA LEU A 96 -8.40 28.31 15.45
C LEU A 96 -6.94 27.96 15.20
N ILE A 97 -6.64 27.33 14.07
CA ILE A 97 -5.28 26.90 13.71
C ILE A 97 -4.63 27.99 12.85
N GLN A 98 -3.50 28.51 13.31
CA GLN A 98 -2.72 29.53 12.59
C GLN A 98 -1.60 28.84 11.79
N THR A 99 -1.62 28.98 10.46
CA THR A 99 -0.63 28.36 9.56
C THR A 99 0.19 29.40 8.78
N PRO A 100 0.90 30.33 9.44
CA PRO A 100 1.47 31.52 8.79
C PRO A 100 2.46 31.21 7.66
N ASN A 101 3.24 30.13 7.78
CA ASN A 101 4.19 29.74 6.73
C ASN A 101 3.48 29.18 5.48
N ILE A 102 2.48 28.32 5.67
CA ILE A 102 1.67 27.77 4.57
C ILE A 102 0.87 28.90 3.91
N ASP A 103 0.31 29.80 4.71
CA ASP A 103 -0.44 30.96 4.24
C ASP A 103 0.45 31.92 3.43
N SER A 104 1.73 32.07 3.79
CA SER A 104 2.69 32.86 3.01
C SER A 104 2.88 32.29 1.60
N VAL A 105 2.99 30.96 1.48
CA VAL A 105 3.06 30.28 0.16
C VAL A 105 1.78 30.52 -0.62
N ALA A 106 0.61 30.34 0.01
CA ALA A 106 -0.68 30.58 -0.63
C ALA A 106 -0.87 32.03 -1.10
N SER A 107 -0.36 33.02 -0.35
CA SER A 107 -0.45 34.45 -0.70
C SER A 107 0.47 34.88 -1.86
N LYS A 108 1.56 34.15 -2.10
CA LYS A 108 2.57 34.45 -3.12
C LYS A 108 2.47 33.54 -4.34
N GLY A 109 1.60 32.53 -4.28
CA GLY A 109 1.42 31.52 -5.30
C GLY A 109 -0.02 31.39 -5.78
N VAL A 110 -0.37 30.20 -6.24
CA VAL A 110 -1.72 29.87 -6.70
C VAL A 110 -2.41 29.04 -5.64
N LYS A 111 -3.61 29.46 -5.22
CA LYS A 111 -4.47 28.74 -4.28
C LYS A 111 -5.65 28.11 -5.02
N PHE A 112 -5.82 26.80 -4.89
CA PHE A 112 -6.94 26.08 -5.49
C PHE A 112 -8.08 25.92 -4.48
N THR A 113 -9.30 26.29 -4.86
CA THR A 113 -10.53 26.03 -4.08
C THR A 113 -11.15 24.68 -4.42
N ASN A 114 -10.75 24.07 -5.53
CA ASN A 114 -11.29 22.82 -6.05
C ASN A 114 -10.14 21.91 -6.48
N PHE A 115 -9.46 21.31 -5.51
CA PHE A 115 -8.39 20.33 -5.70
C PHE A 115 -8.79 19.02 -4.99
N TYR A 116 -8.61 17.88 -5.65
CA TYR A 116 -9.10 16.59 -5.16
C TYR A 116 -7.96 15.57 -5.10
N SER A 117 -7.92 14.77 -4.02
CA SER A 117 -7.09 13.57 -3.97
C SER A 117 -7.64 12.49 -4.91
N SER A 118 -6.78 11.59 -5.39
CA SER A 118 -7.17 10.44 -6.22
C SER A 118 -7.96 9.38 -5.43
N SER A 119 -7.97 9.45 -4.10
CA SER A 119 -8.68 8.54 -3.21
C SER A 119 -8.93 9.17 -1.83
N PRO A 120 -9.92 8.68 -1.04
CA PRO A 120 -10.13 9.11 0.34
C PRO A 120 -9.13 8.51 1.37
N VAL A 121 -8.20 7.63 0.97
CA VAL A 121 -7.26 6.97 1.90
C VAL A 121 -5.81 7.01 1.40
N CYS A 122 -4.87 6.82 2.33
CA CYS A 122 -3.42 7.04 2.19
C CYS A 122 -2.74 6.32 0.99
N THR A 123 -2.62 4.98 1.00
CA THR A 123 -1.95 4.20 -0.06
C THR A 123 -2.45 4.56 -1.47
N PRO A 124 -3.76 4.51 -1.77
CA PRO A 124 -4.26 4.83 -3.11
C PRO A 124 -4.04 6.31 -3.49
N SER A 125 -4.11 7.24 -2.52
CA SER A 125 -3.82 8.67 -2.77
C SER A 125 -2.37 8.88 -3.20
N ARG A 126 -1.43 8.26 -2.49
CA ARG A 126 0.02 8.31 -2.79
C ARG A 126 0.33 7.66 -4.14
N ALA A 127 -0.28 6.51 -4.42
CA ALA A 127 -0.14 5.83 -5.71
C ALA A 127 -0.61 6.73 -6.86
N GLY A 128 -1.79 7.36 -6.72
CA GLY A 128 -2.32 8.22 -7.77
C GLY A 128 -1.49 9.47 -8.00
N MET A 129 -0.95 10.07 -6.93
CA MET A 129 -0.03 11.22 -7.04
C MET A 129 1.26 10.85 -7.78
N LEU A 130 1.89 9.72 -7.43
CA LEU A 130 3.21 9.36 -7.96
C LEU A 130 3.14 8.73 -9.36
N THR A 131 2.05 8.09 -9.72
CA THR A 131 1.88 7.45 -11.04
C THR A 131 1.11 8.30 -12.04
N GLY A 132 0.38 9.33 -11.56
CA GLY A 132 -0.58 10.08 -12.39
C GLY A 132 -1.78 9.24 -12.86
N ARG A 133 -2.02 8.07 -12.26
CA ARG A 133 -3.05 7.11 -12.68
C ARG A 133 -4.10 6.94 -11.58
N LEU A 134 -5.32 6.60 -11.99
CA LEU A 134 -6.36 6.22 -11.03
C LEU A 134 -5.90 4.98 -10.23
N PRO A 135 -6.07 4.93 -8.91
CA PRO A 135 -5.48 3.87 -8.09
C PRO A 135 -5.97 2.46 -8.44
N ILE A 136 -7.18 2.35 -8.98
CA ILE A 136 -7.72 1.09 -9.50
C ILE A 136 -6.91 0.53 -10.68
N ARG A 137 -6.20 1.39 -11.43
CA ARG A 137 -5.34 1.00 -12.57
C ARG A 137 -3.94 0.59 -12.14
N THR A 138 -3.50 1.01 -10.96
CA THR A 138 -2.18 0.72 -10.39
C THR A 138 -2.20 -0.45 -9.40
N LEU A 139 -3.36 -1.12 -9.27
CA LEU A 139 -3.60 -2.17 -8.26
C LEU A 139 -3.43 -1.69 -6.80
N ALA A 140 -3.45 -0.37 -6.59
CA ALA A 140 -3.43 0.28 -5.27
C ALA A 140 -4.85 0.70 -4.87
N GLY A 141 -5.80 -0.24 -4.91
CA GLY A 141 -7.21 0.02 -4.57
C GLY A 141 -7.53 -0.01 -3.07
N ASN A 142 -6.63 -0.56 -2.25
CA ASN A 142 -6.81 -0.73 -0.81
C ASN A 142 -5.59 -0.16 -0.07
N VAL A 143 -5.72 -0.05 1.26
CA VAL A 143 -4.59 0.30 2.14
C VAL A 143 -3.61 -0.89 2.19
N TYR A 144 -2.32 -0.61 1.99
CA TYR A 144 -1.27 -1.59 2.19
C TYR A 144 -0.86 -1.63 3.66
N PHE A 145 -0.54 -2.82 4.15
CA PHE A 145 -0.15 -3.07 5.53
C PHE A 145 1.27 -3.63 5.57
N GLN A 146 1.87 -3.63 6.76
CA GLN A 146 3.18 -4.23 6.96
C GLN A 146 3.19 -5.72 6.58
N THR A 147 4.22 -6.13 5.83
CA THR A 147 4.42 -7.53 5.45
C THR A 147 4.52 -8.41 6.70
N GLY A 148 3.76 -9.50 6.71
CA GLY A 148 3.67 -10.41 7.85
C GLY A 148 2.52 -10.12 8.82
N SER A 149 1.93 -8.91 8.78
CA SER A 149 0.76 -8.57 9.60
C SER A 149 -0.46 -9.44 9.25
N THR A 150 -1.38 -9.62 10.20
CA THR A 150 -2.64 -10.35 9.99
C THR A 150 -3.41 -9.79 8.80
N PHE A 151 -3.52 -8.47 8.69
CA PHE A 151 -4.23 -7.81 7.60
C PHE A 151 -3.55 -8.02 6.24
N ALA A 152 -2.22 -7.90 6.16
CA ALA A 152 -1.49 -8.20 4.92
C ALA A 152 -1.69 -9.65 4.48
N ASN A 153 -1.64 -10.61 5.41
CA ASN A 153 -1.86 -12.02 5.12
C ASN A 153 -3.30 -12.29 4.66
N VAL A 154 -4.30 -11.71 5.32
CA VAL A 154 -5.71 -11.82 4.89
C VAL A 154 -5.89 -11.23 3.49
N GLN A 155 -5.35 -10.04 3.22
CA GLN A 155 -5.41 -9.43 1.89
C GLN A 155 -4.78 -10.33 0.82
N LYS A 156 -3.61 -10.91 1.12
CA LYS A 156 -2.94 -11.86 0.23
C LYS A 156 -3.79 -13.10 -0.04
N VAL A 157 -4.47 -13.66 0.97
CA VAL A 157 -5.40 -14.79 0.77
C VAL A 157 -6.59 -14.40 -0.11
N MET A 158 -7.06 -13.16 0.00
CA MET A 158 -8.19 -12.62 -0.74
C MET A 158 -7.85 -12.18 -2.19
N GLY A 159 -6.61 -12.33 -2.64
CA GLY A 159 -6.21 -11.88 -3.98
C GLY A 159 -5.79 -10.42 -4.07
N ASN A 160 -5.78 -9.68 -2.97
CA ASN A 160 -5.39 -8.28 -2.94
C ASN A 160 -3.85 -8.14 -2.94
N LYS A 161 -3.39 -7.03 -3.51
CA LYS A 161 -1.98 -6.64 -3.52
C LYS A 161 -1.64 -5.84 -2.26
N ASN A 162 -0.38 -5.93 -1.83
CA ASN A 162 0.13 -5.20 -0.68
C ASN A 162 1.33 -4.31 -1.05
N GLU A 163 1.61 -4.18 -2.34
CA GLU A 163 2.75 -3.48 -2.91
C GLU A 163 2.39 -2.92 -4.29
N LEU A 164 2.95 -1.76 -4.64
CA LEU A 164 2.76 -1.14 -5.95
C LEU A 164 3.52 -1.94 -7.03
N PRO A 165 2.92 -2.30 -8.17
CA PRO A 165 3.62 -3.05 -9.22
C PRO A 165 4.86 -2.34 -9.76
N GLN A 166 5.96 -3.08 -9.96
CA GLN A 166 7.23 -2.53 -10.47
C GLN A 166 7.17 -1.98 -11.90
N ASP A 167 6.18 -2.41 -12.68
CA ASP A 167 5.95 -1.96 -14.04
C ASP A 167 5.21 -0.61 -14.13
N GLU A 168 4.75 -0.05 -13.00
CA GLU A 168 4.27 1.33 -12.95
C GLU A 168 5.44 2.32 -13.09
N ILE A 169 5.22 3.40 -13.84
CA ILE A 169 6.19 4.49 -14.01
C ILE A 169 5.88 5.55 -12.97
N LEU A 170 6.84 5.83 -12.08
CA LEU A 170 6.67 6.83 -11.04
C LEU A 170 7.36 8.14 -11.40
N LEU A 171 6.76 9.24 -10.92
CA LEU A 171 7.25 10.60 -11.04
C LEU A 171 8.77 10.73 -10.76
N PRO A 172 9.31 10.26 -9.62
CA PRO A 172 10.76 10.24 -9.36
C PRO A 172 11.61 9.54 -10.45
N GLU A 173 11.15 8.44 -11.05
CA GLU A 173 11.90 7.77 -12.12
C GLU A 173 12.00 8.65 -13.37
N VAL A 174 10.92 9.37 -13.68
CA VAL A 174 10.91 10.32 -14.80
C VAL A 174 11.82 11.52 -14.53
N PHE A 175 11.78 12.08 -13.32
CA PHE A 175 12.70 13.14 -12.91
C PHE A 175 14.15 12.68 -12.96
N LYS A 176 14.46 11.51 -12.42
CA LYS A 176 15.80 10.93 -12.45
C LYS A 176 16.29 10.71 -13.88
N ALA A 177 15.44 10.15 -14.75
CA ALA A 177 15.76 10.01 -16.16
C ALA A 177 16.05 11.36 -16.83
N ALA A 178 15.31 12.42 -16.49
CA ALA A 178 15.54 13.79 -16.97
C ALA A 178 16.77 14.49 -16.33
N GLY A 179 17.56 13.76 -15.52
CA GLY A 179 18.81 14.25 -14.93
C GLY A 179 18.62 15.08 -13.66
N TYR A 180 17.54 14.84 -12.91
CA TYR A 180 17.37 15.37 -11.56
C TYR A 180 17.95 14.41 -10.51
N THR A 181 18.47 14.95 -9.42
CA THR A 181 18.66 14.19 -8.18
C THR A 181 17.34 14.17 -7.42
N THR A 182 16.89 12.98 -7.03
CA THR A 182 15.57 12.79 -6.42
C THR A 182 15.69 12.40 -4.94
N GLY A 183 14.78 12.92 -4.12
CA GLY A 183 14.76 12.63 -2.70
C GLY A 183 13.34 12.54 -2.16
N MET A 184 13.12 11.65 -1.20
CA MET A 184 11.88 11.52 -0.45
C MET A 184 12.15 11.57 1.05
N MET A 185 11.35 12.36 1.77
CA MET A 185 11.34 12.38 3.22
C MET A 185 9.92 12.13 3.74
N GLY A 186 9.78 11.25 4.73
CA GLY A 186 8.50 10.93 5.37
C GLY A 186 7.92 9.57 4.96
N LYS A 187 6.59 9.50 4.80
CA LYS A 187 5.83 8.25 4.67
C LYS A 187 5.71 7.76 3.22
N TRP A 188 6.15 6.53 2.96
CA TRP A 188 6.07 5.88 1.65
C TRP A 188 4.69 5.27 1.35
N HIS A 189 4.31 4.25 2.11
CA HIS A 189 3.02 3.55 2.09
C HIS A 189 2.62 2.87 0.77
N LEU A 190 3.59 2.45 -0.04
CA LEU A 190 3.39 1.79 -1.34
C LEU A 190 4.10 0.42 -1.46
N GLY A 191 4.53 -0.15 -0.33
CA GLY A 191 5.20 -1.44 -0.24
C GLY A 191 6.38 -1.36 0.73
N ASP A 192 6.82 -2.50 1.25
CA ASP A 192 7.86 -2.57 2.28
C ASP A 192 8.85 -3.72 2.11
N ILE A 193 8.80 -4.35 0.95
CA ILE A 193 9.71 -5.41 0.56
C ILE A 193 10.62 -4.90 -0.56
N ASN A 194 11.78 -5.52 -0.70
CA ASN A 194 12.74 -5.21 -1.77
C ASN A 194 12.07 -5.26 -3.14
N GLY A 195 12.40 -4.29 -3.98
CA GLY A 195 11.75 -4.07 -5.27
C GLY A 195 10.54 -3.13 -5.18
N HIS A 196 10.05 -2.82 -3.98
CA HIS A 196 8.89 -1.96 -3.76
C HIS A 196 9.17 -0.81 -2.78
N LEU A 197 10.44 -0.53 -2.52
CA LEU A 197 10.90 0.56 -1.65
C LEU A 197 11.01 1.88 -2.45
N PRO A 198 11.08 3.05 -1.78
CA PRO A 198 11.25 4.33 -2.47
C PRO A 198 12.44 4.35 -3.44
N ASN A 199 13.57 3.75 -3.04
CA ASN A 199 14.78 3.71 -3.86
C ASN A 199 14.62 2.84 -5.11
N ASP A 200 13.79 1.78 -5.06
CA ASP A 200 13.45 0.95 -6.22
C ASP A 200 12.62 1.71 -7.26
N PHE A 201 11.92 2.76 -6.83
CA PHE A 201 11.09 3.62 -7.66
C PHE A 201 11.74 4.97 -7.98
N GLY A 202 13.07 5.00 -8.06
CA GLY A 202 13.79 6.13 -8.64
C GLY A 202 14.07 7.29 -7.70
N PHE A 203 13.83 7.17 -6.39
CA PHE A 203 14.38 8.10 -5.41
C PHE A 203 15.86 7.77 -5.12
N ASP A 204 16.78 8.72 -5.35
CA ASP A 204 18.20 8.56 -5.01
C ASP A 204 18.41 8.53 -3.49
N HIS A 205 17.60 9.30 -2.76
CA HIS A 205 17.66 9.42 -1.32
C HIS A 205 16.30 9.22 -0.67
N PHE A 206 16.25 8.43 0.39
CA PHE A 206 15.07 8.27 1.22
C PHE A 206 15.41 8.42 2.71
N PHE A 207 14.56 9.13 3.44
CA PHE A 207 14.58 9.15 4.90
C PHE A 207 13.16 9.18 5.46
N GLY A 208 12.72 8.13 6.14
CA GLY A 208 11.37 8.08 6.68
C GLY A 208 10.86 6.68 6.96
N VAL A 209 9.55 6.49 6.82
CA VAL A 209 8.85 5.27 7.24
C VAL A 209 8.13 4.62 6.05
N HIS A 210 8.05 3.28 6.03
CA HIS A 210 7.38 2.57 4.95
C HIS A 210 5.86 2.62 5.01
N TYR A 211 5.26 2.94 6.17
CA TYR A 211 3.81 2.86 6.38
C TYR A 211 3.30 3.99 7.27
N SER A 212 2.03 3.87 7.64
CA SER A 212 1.37 4.74 8.60
C SER A 212 1.90 4.55 10.01
N ASN A 213 1.84 5.61 10.81
CA ASN A 213 2.42 5.68 12.15
C ASN A 213 1.68 4.83 13.20
N ASP A 214 0.50 4.34 12.86
CA ASP A 214 -0.31 3.36 13.60
C ASP A 214 0.01 1.90 13.24
N MET A 215 0.94 1.66 12.30
CA MET A 215 1.44 0.34 11.94
C MET A 215 2.79 0.08 12.61
N LEU A 216 2.84 -0.92 13.48
CA LEU A 216 4.00 -1.23 14.30
C LEU A 216 4.58 -2.60 13.91
N PRO A 217 5.92 -2.78 13.93
CA PRO A 217 6.93 -1.77 14.25
C PRO A 217 7.12 -0.70 13.16
N LEU A 218 7.29 0.55 13.59
CA LEU A 218 7.50 1.73 12.75
C LEU A 218 8.99 2.11 12.68
N HIS A 219 9.79 1.26 12.02
CA HIS A 219 11.20 1.58 11.78
C HIS A 219 11.36 2.86 10.94
N VAL A 220 12.37 3.66 11.26
CA VAL A 220 12.84 4.77 10.40
C VAL A 220 13.99 4.27 9.54
N TYR A 221 13.88 4.49 8.26
CA TYR A 221 14.82 4.04 7.26
C TYR A 221 15.62 5.22 6.70
N ARG A 222 16.89 4.96 6.41
CA ARG A 222 17.73 5.75 5.51
C ARG A 222 18.05 4.88 4.30
N ASN A 223 17.44 5.22 3.17
CA ASN A 223 17.39 4.35 2.00
C ASN A 223 16.82 2.97 2.38
N GLU A 224 17.54 1.89 2.07
CA GLU A 224 17.15 0.51 2.35
C GLU A 224 17.47 0.05 3.78
N ASN A 225 18.22 0.85 4.54
CA ASN A 225 18.71 0.46 5.86
C ASN A 225 17.85 1.05 6.97
N ILE A 226 17.60 0.26 8.01
CA ILE A 226 16.99 0.75 9.25
C ILE A 226 18.00 1.67 9.95
N GLU A 227 17.68 2.95 10.04
CA GLU A 227 18.45 3.95 10.79
C GLU A 227 18.02 3.95 12.26
N ILE A 228 16.71 3.86 12.51
CA ILE A 228 16.14 3.81 13.85
C ILE A 228 15.17 2.63 13.93
N GLU A 229 15.50 1.69 14.81
CA GLU A 229 14.72 0.48 15.02
C GLU A 229 13.58 0.75 16.03
N ASP A 230 12.34 0.51 15.61
CA ASP A 230 11.22 0.33 16.53
C ASP A 230 11.16 -1.13 17.00
N LYS A 231 11.21 -1.34 18.32
CA LYS A 231 11.20 -2.67 18.95
C LYS A 231 9.82 -3.12 19.40
N THR A 232 8.78 -2.40 18.99
CA THR A 232 7.41 -2.80 19.30
C THR A 232 7.04 -4.09 18.58
N GLU A 233 6.30 -4.97 19.24
CA GLU A 233 5.77 -6.17 18.59
C GLU A 233 4.83 -5.78 17.46
N MET A 234 4.85 -6.59 16.39
CA MET A 234 4.02 -6.31 15.23
C MET A 234 2.54 -6.26 15.62
N SER A 235 1.86 -5.18 15.24
CA SER A 235 0.44 -5.05 15.53
C SER A 235 -0.34 -6.09 14.71
N ASP A 236 -0.99 -7.03 15.40
CA ASP A 236 -1.77 -8.10 14.80
C ASP A 236 -3.17 -7.66 14.34
N GLY A 237 -3.47 -6.36 14.49
CA GLY A 237 -4.78 -5.77 14.22
C GLY A 237 -5.85 -6.07 15.27
N SER A 238 -5.54 -6.83 16.32
CA SER A 238 -6.49 -7.18 17.39
C SER A 238 -6.61 -6.09 18.46
N LYS A 239 -5.57 -5.28 18.63
CA LYS A 239 -5.59 -4.11 19.49
C LYS A 239 -6.05 -2.91 18.66
N LEU A 240 -7.36 -2.66 18.65
CA LEU A 240 -7.88 -1.37 18.22
C LEU A 240 -7.41 -0.32 19.22
N HIS A 241 -6.55 0.58 18.75
CA HIS A 241 -6.09 1.72 19.52
C HIS A 241 -7.17 2.79 19.39
N THR A 242 -7.87 3.08 20.48
CA THR A 242 -8.86 4.15 20.51
C THR A 242 -8.22 5.41 21.07
N ASP A 243 -8.71 6.59 20.67
CA ASP A 243 -8.29 7.92 21.17
C ASP A 243 -8.47 8.10 22.71
N HIS A 244 -8.95 7.06 23.40
CA HIS A 244 -9.20 7.04 24.84
C HIS A 244 -8.30 6.04 25.60
N GLN A 245 -7.32 5.42 24.95
CA GLN A 245 -6.29 4.65 25.67
C GLN A 245 -5.26 5.59 26.29
N ASP A 246 -4.85 5.28 27.53
CA ASP A 246 -3.68 5.90 28.15
C ASP A 246 -2.48 5.86 27.18
N ASP A 247 -1.61 6.87 27.22
CA ASP A 247 -0.38 6.93 26.41
C ASP A 247 0.30 5.55 26.44
N ILE A 248 0.24 4.85 25.31
CA ILE A 248 0.87 3.55 25.21
C ILE A 248 2.35 3.86 25.28
N LYS A 249 2.97 3.51 26.42
CA LYS A 249 4.42 3.36 26.51
C LYS A 249 4.79 2.14 25.68
N THR A 250 4.75 2.28 24.36
CA THR A 250 5.34 1.31 23.46
C THR A 250 6.83 1.30 23.79
N PRO A 251 7.48 0.14 23.96
CA PRO A 251 8.93 0.05 24.14
C PRO A 251 9.72 0.46 22.87
N GLY A 252 9.07 1.21 21.97
CA GLY A 252 9.45 1.52 20.61
C GLY A 252 9.90 2.95 20.41
N LEU A 253 9.85 3.38 19.14
CA LEU A 253 10.16 4.75 18.75
C LEU A 253 9.14 5.72 19.33
N ASP A 254 9.59 6.61 20.23
CA ASP A 254 8.78 7.73 20.68
C ASP A 254 8.62 8.74 19.54
N GLN A 255 7.43 8.72 18.92
CA GLN A 255 7.09 9.53 17.76
C GLN A 255 7.06 11.03 18.07
N SER A 256 6.94 11.44 19.34
CA SER A 256 7.01 12.87 19.72
C SER A 256 8.39 13.47 19.40
N ASN A 257 9.44 12.66 19.41
CA ASN A 257 10.80 13.09 19.07
C ASN A 257 11.04 13.19 17.55
N LEU A 258 10.11 12.74 16.70
CA LEU A 258 10.20 12.92 15.25
C LEU A 258 9.76 14.31 14.78
N THR A 259 9.11 15.07 15.66
CA THR A 259 8.57 16.42 15.39
C THR A 259 9.39 17.56 15.98
N HIS A 260 10.47 17.27 16.71
CA HIS A 260 11.32 18.26 17.40
C HIS A 260 12.61 18.58 16.66
#